data_AF-A0A1Q6UG21-F1
#
_entry.id   AF-A0A1Q6UG21-F1
#
_cell.length_a   1.000
_cell.length_b   1.000
_cell.length_c   1.000
_cell.angle_alpha   90.00
_cell.angle_beta   90.00
_cell.angle_gamma   90.00
#
_symmetry.space_group_name_H-M   'P 1'
#
loop_
_entity.id
_entity.type
_entity.pdbx_description
1 polymer ?
#
loop_
_entity_poly.entity_id
_entity_poly.type
_entity_poly.pdbx_seq_one_letter_code
_entity_poly.pdbx_strand_id
1 'polypeptide(L)'
;MKLNVSEYRWILLNCNIMAGLYKGKQYAVIEPKFPKYQAKLDRLLGSITFPSIEEWNRLSRELKPKLKETGKLRHEQTVRKLAGMSNSRLATLNNKQRIELLDGLLQDVIGRDLETFEQNRQTVSAYGDQLKILLFGIRLPEEFLRQEQARCEQFCHRLQSVPRLKEDLENWFELEFRLQRALAENIIKAFNDTYQTQIGLRFFGESEWYRAQAEKNAAPVGKTAPAAYAEGCTVFINKEKIAACNNLFVPALIFHEALRVARQQEDWSHFPLIDKLFENKFAYLALEGNDLYGMNPVEHHAYRMDEAVAGFLLDKMQIKFIENDCPPADAFPRFAGKNIFSRSEKTADIDKQ
;
A
#
# COMPACT_ATOMS: atom_id res chain seq x y z
N MET A 1 -9.57 20.68 24.84
CA MET A 1 -9.00 19.41 24.32
C MET A 1 -7.66 19.13 25.00
N LYS A 2 -7.43 17.93 25.52
CA LYS A 2 -6.14 17.48 26.05
C LYS A 2 -5.76 16.20 25.31
N LEU A 3 -4.78 16.28 24.42
CA LEU A 3 -4.21 15.13 23.73
C LEU A 3 -2.77 14.96 24.18
N ASN A 4 -2.32 13.71 24.35
CA ASN A 4 -0.91 13.41 24.47
C ASN A 4 -0.24 13.32 23.08
N VAL A 5 1.09 13.21 23.05
CA VAL A 5 1.88 13.16 21.80
C VAL A 5 1.48 11.98 20.91
N SER A 6 1.20 10.81 21.49
CA SER A 6 0.81 9.61 20.75
C SER A 6 -0.59 9.71 20.14
N GLU A 7 -1.53 10.31 20.87
CA GLU A 7 -2.90 10.57 20.38
C GLU A 7 -2.89 11.62 19.28
N TYR A 8 -2.12 12.69 19.45
CA TYR A 8 -1.91 13.71 18.44
C TYR A 8 -1.27 13.14 17.17
N ARG A 9 -0.21 12.31 17.30
CA ARG A 9 0.38 11.56 16.18
C ARG A 9 -0.68 10.73 15.47
N TRP A 10 -1.50 9.99 16.22
CA TRP A 10 -2.52 9.12 15.63
C TRP A 10 -3.54 9.92 14.82
N ILE A 11 -4.02 11.07 15.30
CA ILE A 11 -4.93 11.94 14.54
C ILE A 11 -4.28 12.43 13.24
N LEU A 12 -3.03 12.92 13.30
CA LEU A 12 -2.32 13.41 12.11
C LEU A 12 -2.15 12.34 11.03
N LEU A 13 -1.99 11.07 11.42
CA LEU A 13 -1.82 9.96 10.49
C LEU A 13 -3.13 9.45 9.94
N ASN A 14 -4.18 9.39 10.76
CA ASN A 14 -5.40 8.63 10.47
C ASN A 14 -6.63 9.50 10.20
N CYS A 15 -6.52 10.82 10.34
CA CYS A 15 -7.63 11.75 10.12
C CYS A 15 -7.30 12.79 9.04
N ASN A 16 -8.34 13.24 8.35
CA ASN A 16 -8.34 14.47 7.59
C ASN A 16 -8.66 15.63 8.53
N ILE A 17 -7.92 16.73 8.40
CA ILE A 17 -8.11 17.94 9.19
C ILE A 17 -8.42 19.08 8.23
N MET A 18 -9.62 19.61 8.32
CA MET A 18 -10.15 20.61 7.40
C MET A 18 -10.62 21.85 8.18
N ALA A 19 -10.62 23.01 7.54
CA ALA A 19 -11.24 24.20 8.11
C ALA A 19 -12.76 24.15 7.84
N GLY A 20 -13.55 24.21 8.89
CA GLY A 20 -15.01 24.32 8.82
C GLY A 20 -15.50 25.65 9.38
N LEU A 21 -16.70 26.06 8.95
CA LEU A 21 -17.40 27.22 9.46
C LEU A 21 -18.70 26.79 10.13
N TYR A 22 -18.89 27.17 11.39
CA TYR A 22 -20.14 26.94 12.10
C TYR A 22 -20.54 28.20 12.87
N LYS A 23 -21.76 28.70 12.62
CA LYS A 23 -22.29 29.94 13.24
C LYS A 23 -21.30 31.12 13.17
N GLY A 24 -20.64 31.31 12.02
CA GLY A 24 -19.68 32.41 11.79
C GLY A 24 -18.32 32.25 12.46
N LYS A 25 -18.04 31.13 13.15
CA LYS A 25 -16.74 30.81 13.75
C LYS A 25 -16.06 29.68 12.99
N GLN A 26 -14.72 29.75 12.93
CA GLN A 26 -13.91 28.72 12.29
C GLN A 26 -13.53 27.60 13.26
N TYR A 27 -13.70 26.36 12.81
CA TYR A 27 -13.40 25.15 13.57
C TYR A 27 -12.52 24.21 12.76
N ALA A 28 -11.74 23.39 13.45
CA ALA A 28 -11.04 22.27 12.82
C ALA A 28 -11.99 21.07 12.75
N VAL A 29 -12.39 20.73 11.52
CA VAL A 29 -13.15 19.53 11.20
C VAL A 29 -12.17 18.37 11.11
N ILE A 30 -12.26 17.44 12.05
CA ILE A 30 -11.40 16.26 12.11
C ILE A 30 -12.26 15.05 11.78
N GLU A 31 -11.98 14.42 10.65
CA GLU A 31 -12.73 13.26 10.17
C GLU A 31 -11.76 12.09 9.96
N PRO A 32 -12.13 10.85 10.33
CA PRO A 32 -11.26 9.73 10.08
C PRO A 32 -11.13 9.46 8.58
N LYS A 33 -9.93 9.08 8.12
CA LYS A 33 -9.70 8.67 6.72
C LYS A 33 -10.47 7.40 6.35
N PHE A 34 -10.73 6.55 7.34
CA PHE A 34 -11.46 5.29 7.18
C PHE A 34 -12.50 5.12 8.29
N PRO A 35 -13.70 4.56 8.00
CA PRO A 35 -14.78 4.42 8.98
C PRO A 35 -14.39 3.69 10.28
N LYS A 36 -13.49 2.69 10.19
CA LYS A 36 -13.01 1.92 11.37
C LYS A 36 -12.41 2.78 12.48
N TYR A 37 -11.92 3.98 12.15
CA TYR A 37 -11.27 4.88 13.10
C TYR A 37 -12.23 5.80 13.84
N GLN A 38 -13.52 5.83 13.48
CA GLN A 38 -14.52 6.71 14.09
C GLN A 38 -14.61 6.52 15.61
N ALA A 39 -14.79 5.28 16.08
CA ALA A 39 -14.93 5.01 17.51
C ALA A 39 -13.70 5.41 18.33
N LYS A 40 -12.50 5.33 17.75
CA LYS A 40 -11.27 5.80 18.39
C LYS A 40 -11.20 7.32 18.40
N LEU A 41 -11.56 7.97 17.29
CA LEU A 41 -11.61 9.43 17.21
C LEU A 41 -12.60 10.02 18.23
N ASP A 42 -13.78 9.44 18.35
CA ASP A 42 -14.82 9.87 19.31
C ASP A 42 -14.32 9.78 20.75
N ARG A 43 -13.56 8.73 21.10
CA ARG A 43 -12.93 8.60 22.42
C ARG A 43 -11.85 9.65 22.67
N LEU A 44 -11.08 10.02 21.65
CA LEU A 44 -10.00 10.99 21.76
C LEU A 44 -10.51 12.43 21.86
N LEU A 45 -11.54 12.77 21.10
CA LEU A 45 -12.11 14.12 21.04
C LEU A 45 -13.23 14.34 22.07
N GLY A 46 -13.86 13.26 22.55
CA GLY A 46 -15.04 13.31 23.41
C GLY A 46 -16.29 13.77 22.64
N SER A 47 -17.38 14.06 23.37
CA SER A 47 -18.67 14.51 22.81
C SER A 47 -18.65 15.94 22.25
N ILE A 48 -17.47 16.55 22.06
CA ILE A 48 -17.31 17.93 21.58
C ILE A 48 -17.04 17.89 20.08
N THR A 49 -18.07 18.20 19.30
CA THR A 49 -17.99 18.56 17.89
C THR A 49 -17.00 19.72 17.69
N PHE A 50 -15.92 19.42 16.96
CA PHE A 50 -14.94 20.32 16.34
C PHE A 50 -14.23 21.31 17.30
N PRO A 51 -12.93 21.13 17.62
CA PRO A 51 -12.19 22.17 18.33
C PRO A 51 -12.12 23.44 17.49
N SER A 52 -12.09 24.61 18.14
CA SER A 52 -11.85 25.86 17.39
C SER A 52 -10.47 25.81 16.71
N ILE A 53 -10.32 26.54 15.59
CA ILE A 53 -9.01 26.59 14.92
C ILE A 53 -7.92 27.13 15.86
N GLU A 54 -8.25 28.07 16.74
CA GLU A 54 -7.31 28.61 17.74
C GLU A 54 -6.83 27.54 18.72
N GLU A 55 -7.75 26.72 19.24
CA GLU A 55 -7.41 25.60 20.14
C GLU A 55 -6.56 24.55 19.45
N TRP A 56 -6.92 24.18 18.21
CA TRP A 56 -6.13 23.24 17.40
C TRP A 56 -4.72 23.78 17.15
N ASN A 57 -4.60 25.04 16.74
CA ASN A 57 -3.31 25.68 16.48
C ASN A 57 -2.46 25.83 17.75
N ARG A 58 -3.07 26.09 18.91
CA ARG A 58 -2.37 26.11 20.20
C ARG A 58 -1.84 24.72 20.55
N LEU A 59 -2.68 23.69 20.45
CA LEU A 59 -2.26 22.31 20.71
C LEU A 59 -1.15 21.86 19.74
N SER A 60 -1.30 22.14 18.45
CA SER A 60 -0.31 21.81 17.43
C SER A 60 1.04 22.48 17.70
N ARG A 61 1.06 23.73 18.18
CA ARG A 61 2.30 24.43 18.54
C ARG A 61 3.00 23.78 19.73
N GLU A 62 2.25 23.21 20.66
CA GLU A 62 2.80 22.53 21.84
C GLU A 62 3.31 21.11 21.51
N LEU A 63 2.53 20.32 20.78
CA LEU A 63 2.78 18.90 20.59
C LEU A 63 3.68 18.58 19.39
N LYS A 64 3.66 19.40 18.33
CA LYS A 64 4.47 19.14 17.13
C LYS A 64 5.99 19.09 17.42
N PRO A 65 6.58 20.01 18.21
CA PRO A 65 7.99 19.92 18.58
C PRO A 65 8.31 18.66 19.39
N LYS A 66 7.46 18.32 20.38
CA LYS A 66 7.61 17.13 21.22
C LYS A 66 7.55 15.84 20.39
N LEU A 67 6.66 15.79 19.40
CA LEU A 67 6.55 14.67 18.46
C LEU A 67 7.84 14.46 17.67
N LYS A 68 8.40 15.54 17.13
CA LYS A 68 9.64 15.52 16.35
C LYS A 68 10.84 15.09 17.20
N GLU A 69 10.96 15.64 18.40
CA GLU A 69 12.03 15.27 19.33
C GLU A 69 11.94 13.79 19.74
N THR A 70 10.73 13.32 20.09
CA THR A 70 10.50 11.91 20.44
C THR A 70 10.85 10.97 19.28
N GLY A 71 10.47 11.34 18.05
CA GLY A 71 10.81 10.58 16.84
C GLY A 71 12.31 10.49 16.61
N LYS A 72 13.01 11.63 16.70
CA LYS A 72 14.48 11.71 16.57
C LYS A 72 15.20 10.86 17.61
N LEU A 73 14.84 11.01 18.89
CA LEU A 73 15.45 10.22 19.98
C LEU A 73 15.22 8.71 19.78
N ARG A 74 14.00 8.32 19.41
CA ARG A 74 13.67 6.92 19.12
C ARG A 74 14.52 6.37 17.98
N HIS A 75 14.69 7.14 16.91
CA HIS A 75 15.51 6.76 15.78
C HIS A 75 16.99 6.59 16.17
N GLU A 76 17.58 7.57 16.85
CA GLU A 76 18.97 7.51 17.30
C GLU A 76 19.25 6.31 18.23
N GLN A 77 18.34 6.04 19.16
CA GLN A 77 18.42 4.86 20.03
C GLN A 77 18.35 3.56 19.23
N THR A 78 17.49 3.50 18.22
CA THR A 78 17.31 2.31 17.38
C THR A 78 18.52 2.08 16.49
N VAL A 79 19.09 3.13 15.91
CA VAL A 79 20.35 3.06 15.15
C VAL A 79 21.50 2.54 16.00
N ARG A 80 21.67 3.05 17.23
CA ARG A 80 22.69 2.56 18.17
C ARG A 80 22.49 1.08 18.50
N LYS A 81 21.24 0.68 18.74
CA LYS A 81 20.88 -0.73 18.99
C LYS A 81 21.20 -1.61 17.79
N LEU A 82 20.90 -1.14 16.57
CA LEU A 82 21.17 -1.87 15.34
C LEU A 82 22.67 -2.03 15.10
N ALA A 83 23.46 -0.98 15.31
CA ALA A 83 24.92 -1.00 15.16
C ALA A 83 25.61 -2.02 16.09
N GLY A 84 25.01 -2.32 17.24
CA GLY A 84 25.48 -3.35 18.17
C GLY A 84 25.07 -4.79 17.82
N MET A 85 24.34 -5.02 16.72
CA MET A 85 23.85 -6.35 16.32
C MET A 85 24.50 -6.82 15.01
N SER A 86 24.97 -8.07 14.98
CA SER A 86 25.36 -8.71 13.73
C SER A 86 24.14 -9.09 12.89
N ASN A 87 24.34 -9.25 11.57
CA ASN A 87 23.29 -9.75 10.66
C ASN A 87 22.74 -11.11 11.09
N SER A 88 23.60 -12.01 11.61
CA SER A 88 23.16 -13.29 12.16
C SER A 88 22.25 -13.12 13.38
N ARG A 89 22.54 -12.16 14.26
CA ARG A 89 21.68 -11.85 15.40
C ARG A 89 20.34 -11.30 14.95
N LEU A 90 20.34 -10.37 13.99
CA LEU A 90 19.11 -9.81 13.40
C LEU A 90 18.21 -10.91 12.80
N ALA A 91 18.80 -11.89 12.12
CA ALA A 91 18.08 -13.02 11.52
C ALA A 91 17.39 -13.93 12.56
N THR A 92 17.81 -13.90 13.82
CA THR A 92 17.21 -14.72 14.90
C THR A 92 16.11 -14.00 15.69
N LEU A 93 15.86 -12.72 15.40
CA LEU A 93 14.84 -11.95 16.11
C LEU A 93 13.43 -12.47 15.81
N ASN A 94 12.52 -12.35 16.77
CA ASN A 94 11.10 -12.64 16.56
C ASN A 94 10.37 -11.47 15.87
N ASN A 95 9.13 -11.71 15.40
CA ASN A 95 8.33 -10.69 14.70
C ASN A 95 8.21 -9.37 15.47
N LYS A 96 7.93 -9.43 16.78
CA LYS A 96 7.75 -8.23 17.61
C LYS A 96 9.03 -7.38 17.61
N GLN A 97 10.17 -8.01 17.87
CA GLN A 97 11.47 -7.34 17.89
C GLN A 97 11.83 -6.74 16.53
N ARG A 98 11.55 -7.47 15.44
CA ARG A 98 11.79 -7.00 14.07
C ARG A 98 10.97 -5.75 13.76
N ILE A 99 9.66 -5.82 14.04
CA ILE A 99 8.75 -4.70 13.80
C ILE A 99 9.10 -3.51 14.68
N GLU A 100 9.47 -3.71 15.95
CA GLU A 100 9.92 -2.64 16.83
C GLU A 100 11.19 -1.93 16.33
N LEU A 101 12.14 -2.68 15.77
CA LEU A 101 13.34 -2.10 15.14
C LEU A 101 12.96 -1.32 13.88
N LEU A 102 12.14 -1.90 13.00
CA LEU A 102 11.70 -1.21 11.78
C LEU A 102 10.92 0.09 12.10
N ASP A 103 10.01 0.02 13.07
CA ASP A 103 9.20 1.14 13.58
C ASP A 103 10.05 2.21 14.29
N GLY A 104 11.24 1.85 14.78
CA GLY A 104 12.21 2.81 15.32
C GLY A 104 13.14 3.41 14.27
N LEU A 105 13.53 2.64 13.26
CA LEU A 105 14.42 3.09 12.17
C LEU A 105 13.69 4.06 11.23
N LEU A 106 12.44 3.77 10.89
CA LEU A 106 11.63 4.59 9.99
C LEU A 106 10.67 5.46 10.80
N GLN A 107 10.66 6.76 10.53
CA GLN A 107 9.76 7.72 11.16
C GLN A 107 8.57 8.06 10.27
N ASP A 108 7.47 8.52 10.88
CA ASP A 108 6.32 8.96 10.09
C ASP A 108 6.57 10.35 9.51
N VAL A 109 6.49 10.44 8.19
CA VAL A 109 6.50 11.73 7.50
C VAL A 109 5.07 12.27 7.51
N ILE A 110 4.85 13.33 8.28
CA ILE A 110 3.54 13.96 8.44
C ILE A 110 3.48 15.26 7.64
N GLY A 111 2.51 15.36 6.74
CA GLY A 111 2.37 16.52 5.86
C GLY A 111 3.59 16.64 4.94
N ARG A 112 4.24 17.82 4.93
CA ARG A 112 5.41 18.13 4.09
C ARG A 112 6.72 18.12 4.90
N ASP A 113 6.91 17.15 5.79
CA ASP A 113 8.13 17.03 6.60
C ASP A 113 9.31 16.47 5.78
N LEU A 114 9.96 17.36 5.03
CA LEU A 114 11.10 17.01 4.17
C LEU A 114 12.31 16.49 4.96
N GLU A 115 12.48 16.92 6.21
CA GLU A 115 13.60 16.49 7.04
C GLU A 115 13.44 15.01 7.45
N THR A 116 12.25 14.64 7.95
CA THR A 116 11.96 13.24 8.26
C THR A 116 11.97 12.35 7.02
N PHE A 117 11.49 12.89 5.89
CA PHE A 117 11.55 12.19 4.62
C PHE A 117 13.00 11.87 4.21
N GLU A 118 13.87 12.88 4.21
CA GLU A 118 15.28 12.72 3.86
C GLU A 118 16.04 11.82 4.85
N GLN A 119 15.71 11.89 6.14
CA GLN A 119 16.27 10.99 7.15
C GLN A 119 15.88 9.53 6.88
N ASN A 120 14.62 9.25 6.57
CA ASN A 120 14.19 7.90 6.20
C ASN A 120 14.93 7.42 4.95
N ARG A 121 15.10 8.30 3.96
CA ARG A 121 15.85 8.03 2.72
C ARG A 121 17.28 7.59 3.00
N GLN A 122 17.99 8.35 3.82
CA GLN A 122 19.36 8.05 4.25
C GLN A 122 19.44 6.76 5.06
N THR A 123 18.44 6.51 5.91
CA THR A 123 18.35 5.27 6.70
C THR A 123 18.22 4.05 5.81
N VAL A 124 17.35 4.11 4.79
CA VAL A 124 17.17 3.03 3.82
C VAL A 124 18.45 2.77 3.04
N SER A 125 19.12 3.83 2.58
CA SER A 125 20.40 3.72 1.87
C SER A 125 21.50 3.11 2.73
N ALA A 126 21.63 3.52 4.00
CA ALA A 126 22.70 3.09 4.89
C ALA A 126 22.49 1.68 5.46
N TYR A 127 21.24 1.25 5.68
CA TYR A 127 20.90 0.01 6.38
C TYR A 127 20.11 -0.99 5.52
N GLY A 128 20.23 -0.89 4.19
CA GLY A 128 19.46 -1.70 3.24
C GLY A 128 19.47 -3.19 3.55
N ASP A 129 20.64 -3.79 3.78
CA ASP A 129 20.76 -5.22 4.07
C ASP A 129 20.13 -5.62 5.40
N GLN A 130 20.30 -4.80 6.45
CA GLN A 130 19.67 -5.04 7.75
C GLN A 130 18.15 -4.94 7.63
N LEU A 131 17.64 -3.97 6.87
CA LEU A 131 16.21 -3.83 6.59
C LEU A 131 15.67 -5.05 5.84
N LYS A 132 16.39 -5.55 4.82
CA LYS A 132 16.04 -6.80 4.11
C LYS A 132 15.96 -7.99 5.08
N ILE A 133 16.97 -8.15 5.95
CA ILE A 133 16.99 -9.22 6.96
C ILE A 133 15.79 -9.10 7.90
N LEU A 134 15.50 -7.90 8.39
CA LEU A 134 14.39 -7.64 9.31
C LEU A 134 13.05 -7.99 8.68
N LEU A 135 12.80 -7.52 7.45
CA LEU A 135 11.56 -7.73 6.69
C LEU A 135 11.35 -9.21 6.33
N PHE A 136 12.35 -9.88 5.75
CA PHE A 136 12.25 -11.26 5.29
C PHE A 136 11.87 -12.25 6.40
N GLY A 137 12.33 -12.02 7.62
CA GLY A 137 12.03 -12.92 8.73
C GLY A 137 10.72 -12.65 9.46
N ILE A 138 9.91 -11.67 9.02
CA ILE A 138 8.57 -11.47 9.58
C ILE A 138 7.62 -12.51 8.99
N ARG A 139 7.08 -13.36 9.85
CA ARG A 139 6.09 -14.36 9.46
C ARG A 139 4.67 -13.85 9.72
N LEU A 140 3.83 -13.83 8.69
CA LEU A 140 2.42 -13.49 8.86
C LEU A 140 1.68 -14.62 9.60
N PRO A 141 0.70 -14.31 10.47
CA PRO A 141 -0.12 -15.33 11.13
C PRO A 141 -0.83 -16.24 10.13
N GLU A 142 -0.85 -17.55 10.38
CA GLU A 142 -1.50 -18.52 9.47
C GLU A 142 -3.01 -18.26 9.30
N GLU A 143 -3.66 -17.81 10.36
CA GLU A 143 -5.08 -17.46 10.32
C GLU A 143 -5.34 -16.30 9.35
N PHE A 144 -4.53 -15.25 9.41
CA PHE A 144 -4.58 -14.13 8.47
C PHE A 144 -4.37 -14.61 7.02
N LEU A 145 -3.33 -15.42 6.79
CA LEU A 145 -3.02 -15.96 5.46
C LEU A 145 -4.17 -16.80 4.91
N ARG A 146 -4.81 -17.63 5.74
CA ARG A 146 -5.94 -18.47 5.35
C ARG A 146 -7.17 -17.64 5.02
N GLN A 147 -7.45 -16.59 5.81
CA GLN A 147 -8.56 -15.67 5.56
C GLN A 147 -8.38 -14.92 4.23
N GLU A 148 -7.19 -14.38 3.98
CA GLU A 148 -6.86 -13.70 2.72
C GLU A 148 -6.96 -14.64 1.51
N GLN A 149 -6.39 -15.84 1.62
CA GLN A 149 -6.43 -16.84 0.55
C GLN A 149 -7.86 -17.25 0.21
N ALA A 150 -8.70 -17.52 1.21
CA ALA A 150 -10.10 -17.88 0.99
C ALA A 150 -10.89 -16.76 0.29
N ARG A 151 -10.62 -15.49 0.64
CA ARG A 151 -11.24 -14.33 -0.03
C ARG A 151 -10.74 -14.14 -1.46
N CYS A 152 -9.45 -14.35 -1.70
CA CYS A 152 -8.87 -14.37 -3.04
C CYS A 152 -9.53 -15.44 -3.92
N GLU A 153 -9.73 -16.65 -3.41
CA GLU A 153 -10.43 -17.73 -4.11
C GLU A 153 -11.89 -17.36 -4.43
N GLN A 154 -12.61 -16.77 -3.47
CA GLN A 154 -13.97 -16.28 -3.71
C GLN A 154 -14.01 -15.21 -4.82
N PHE A 155 -13.04 -14.31 -4.84
CA PHE A 155 -12.91 -13.31 -5.89
C PHE A 155 -12.65 -13.96 -7.25
N CYS A 156 -11.73 -14.93 -7.32
CA CYS A 156 -11.46 -15.71 -8.53
C CYS A 156 -12.72 -16.42 -9.04
N HIS A 157 -13.52 -17.00 -8.15
CA HIS A 157 -14.81 -17.58 -8.54
C HIS A 157 -15.81 -16.52 -9.03
N ARG A 158 -15.84 -15.34 -8.40
CA ARG A 158 -16.69 -14.22 -8.81
C ARG A 158 -16.30 -13.66 -10.18
N LEU A 159 -15.01 -13.71 -10.56
CA LEU A 159 -14.54 -13.29 -11.89
C LEU A 159 -15.26 -14.05 -13.02
N GLN A 160 -15.66 -15.29 -12.81
CA GLN A 160 -16.43 -16.06 -13.82
C GLN A 160 -17.77 -15.40 -14.19
N SER A 161 -18.32 -14.57 -13.31
CA SER A 161 -19.57 -13.83 -13.54
C SER A 161 -19.37 -12.46 -14.18
N VAL A 162 -18.13 -12.02 -14.39
CA VAL A 162 -17.81 -10.75 -15.04
C VAL A 162 -18.19 -10.84 -16.52
N PRO A 163 -19.11 -9.98 -17.02
CA PRO A 163 -19.56 -10.02 -18.40
C PRO A 163 -18.39 -9.88 -19.38
N ARG A 164 -18.36 -10.75 -20.39
CA ARG A 164 -17.34 -10.74 -21.47
C ARG A 164 -15.88 -10.81 -21.00
N LEU A 165 -15.61 -11.17 -19.74
CA LEU A 165 -14.24 -11.19 -19.18
C LEU A 165 -13.23 -11.91 -20.09
N LYS A 166 -13.57 -13.13 -20.54
CA LYS A 166 -12.69 -13.91 -21.41
C LYS A 166 -12.48 -13.22 -22.76
N GLU A 167 -13.58 -12.86 -23.43
CA GLU A 167 -13.55 -12.22 -24.74
C GLU A 167 -12.76 -10.89 -24.71
N ASP A 168 -13.03 -10.04 -23.73
CA ASP A 168 -12.41 -8.74 -23.59
C ASP A 168 -10.91 -8.86 -23.24
N LEU A 169 -10.52 -9.83 -22.40
CA LEU A 169 -9.11 -10.09 -22.10
C LEU A 169 -8.36 -10.71 -23.30
N GLU A 170 -8.98 -11.60 -24.07
CA GLU A 170 -8.36 -12.19 -25.27
C GLU A 170 -8.25 -11.20 -26.43
N ASN A 171 -9.02 -10.11 -26.42
CA ASN A 171 -8.96 -9.05 -27.42
C ASN A 171 -8.41 -7.72 -26.85
N TRP A 172 -7.74 -7.76 -25.70
CA TRP A 172 -7.37 -6.57 -24.89
C TRP A 172 -6.77 -5.41 -25.69
N PHE A 173 -5.86 -5.72 -26.62
CA PHE A 173 -5.14 -4.74 -27.43
C PHE A 173 -5.96 -4.16 -28.60
N GLU A 174 -7.06 -4.82 -28.96
CA GLU A 174 -7.99 -4.37 -30.00
C GLU A 174 -9.20 -3.63 -29.41
N LEU A 175 -9.35 -3.67 -28.07
CA LEU A 175 -10.45 -2.99 -27.40
C LEU A 175 -10.28 -1.48 -27.40
N GLU A 176 -11.36 -0.78 -27.74
CA GLU A 176 -11.50 0.63 -27.40
C GLU A 176 -11.46 0.84 -25.88
N PHE A 177 -10.88 1.96 -25.44
CA PHE A 177 -10.77 2.29 -24.02
C PHE A 177 -12.11 2.24 -23.26
N ARG A 178 -13.23 2.54 -23.93
CA ARG A 178 -14.57 2.43 -23.33
C ARG A 178 -14.87 1.01 -22.84
N LEU A 179 -14.47 -0.01 -23.60
CA LEU A 179 -14.65 -1.41 -23.24
C LEU A 179 -13.64 -1.86 -22.18
N GLN A 180 -12.38 -1.42 -22.30
CA GLN A 180 -11.36 -1.65 -21.27
C GLN A 180 -11.79 -1.10 -19.90
N ARG A 181 -12.37 0.10 -19.90
CA ARG A 181 -12.95 0.74 -18.71
C ARG A 181 -14.12 -0.07 -18.15
N ALA A 182 -15.05 -0.50 -18.99
CA ALA A 182 -16.20 -1.29 -18.55
C ALA A 182 -15.76 -2.64 -17.92
N LEU A 183 -14.76 -3.29 -18.50
CA LEU A 183 -14.16 -4.51 -17.95
C LEU A 183 -13.59 -4.25 -16.54
N ALA A 184 -12.77 -3.21 -16.39
CA ALA A 184 -12.17 -2.84 -15.12
C ALA A 184 -13.23 -2.45 -14.06
N GLU A 185 -14.29 -1.74 -14.46
CA GLU A 185 -15.43 -1.40 -13.60
C GLU A 185 -16.20 -2.66 -13.15
N ASN A 186 -16.32 -3.68 -14.00
CA ASN A 186 -16.93 -4.95 -13.60
C ASN A 186 -16.02 -5.77 -12.68
N ILE A 187 -14.70 -5.73 -12.88
CA ILE A 187 -13.73 -6.41 -12.00
C ILE A 187 -13.73 -5.78 -10.61
N ILE A 188 -13.67 -4.44 -10.49
CA ILE A 188 -13.73 -3.78 -9.18
C ILE A 188 -15.08 -4.02 -8.50
N LYS A 189 -16.18 -4.15 -9.25
CA LYS A 189 -17.48 -4.55 -8.71
C LYS A 189 -17.44 -5.97 -8.14
N ALA A 190 -16.86 -6.92 -8.86
CA ALA A 190 -16.66 -8.28 -8.37
C ALA A 190 -15.80 -8.32 -7.09
N PHE A 191 -14.78 -7.47 -7.01
CA PHE A 191 -13.98 -7.29 -5.80
C PHE A 191 -14.83 -6.75 -4.64
N ASN A 192 -15.54 -5.64 -4.85
CA ASN A 192 -16.39 -5.00 -3.85
C ASN A 192 -17.46 -5.97 -3.30
N ASP A 193 -18.09 -6.76 -4.17
CA ASP A 193 -19.06 -7.79 -3.77
C ASP A 193 -18.42 -8.89 -2.91
N THR A 194 -17.17 -9.26 -3.20
CA THR A 194 -16.45 -10.32 -2.48
C THR A 194 -15.96 -9.83 -1.12
N TYR A 195 -15.34 -8.65 -1.09
CA TYR A 195 -14.73 -8.08 0.10
C TYR A 195 -15.69 -7.22 0.93
N GLN A 196 -16.95 -7.05 0.48
CA GLN A 196 -17.98 -6.24 1.12
C GLN A 196 -17.52 -4.78 1.31
N THR A 197 -16.95 -4.20 0.25
CA THR A 197 -16.40 -2.83 0.25
C THR A 197 -17.11 -1.93 -0.77
N GLN A 198 -16.80 -0.63 -0.73
CA GLN A 198 -17.29 0.37 -1.69
C GLN A 198 -16.12 1.13 -2.31
N ILE A 199 -15.18 0.40 -2.90
CA ILE A 199 -13.98 0.98 -3.51
C ILE A 199 -14.35 1.56 -4.87
N GLY A 200 -14.04 2.85 -5.07
CA GLY A 200 -14.18 3.53 -6.35
C GLY A 200 -13.05 3.20 -7.31
N LEU A 201 -13.31 3.32 -8.61
CA LEU A 201 -12.31 3.18 -9.67
C LEU A 201 -12.29 4.45 -10.52
N ARG A 202 -11.09 4.97 -10.79
CA ARG A 202 -10.86 6.11 -11.68
C ARG A 202 -9.68 5.83 -12.59
N PHE A 203 -9.66 6.53 -13.72
CA PHE A 203 -8.56 6.49 -14.68
C PHE A 203 -7.88 7.85 -14.72
N PHE A 204 -6.58 7.85 -14.96
CA PHE A 204 -5.80 9.07 -15.13
C PHE A 204 -4.83 8.92 -16.31
N GLY A 205 -4.45 10.06 -16.89
CA GLY A 205 -3.36 10.14 -17.86
C GLY A 205 -2.05 10.64 -17.25
N GLU A 206 -0.93 10.39 -17.92
CA GLU A 206 0.39 10.87 -17.47
C GLU A 206 0.42 12.38 -17.23
N SER A 207 -0.19 13.17 -18.13
CA SER A 207 -0.24 14.63 -17.98
C SER A 207 -1.05 15.10 -16.77
N GLU A 208 -2.07 14.35 -16.36
CA GLU A 208 -2.87 14.64 -15.16
C GLU A 208 -2.06 14.30 -13.91
N TRP A 209 -1.34 13.18 -13.94
CA TRP A 209 -0.42 12.80 -12.87
C TRP A 209 0.65 13.87 -12.63
N TYR A 210 1.37 14.29 -13.67
CA TYR A 210 2.44 15.29 -13.52
C TYR A 210 1.92 16.64 -13.02
N ARG A 211 0.74 17.08 -13.48
CA ARG A 211 0.08 18.29 -12.96
C ARG A 211 -0.27 18.16 -11.48
N ALA A 212 -0.89 17.05 -11.07
CA ALA A 212 -1.22 16.79 -9.67
C ALA A 212 0.02 16.70 -8.77
N GLN A 213 1.13 16.14 -9.27
CA GLN A 213 2.39 16.08 -8.52
C GLN A 213 3.04 17.46 -8.36
N ALA A 214 3.01 18.29 -9.42
CA ALA A 214 3.51 19.66 -9.37
C ALA A 214 2.76 20.51 -8.34
N GLU A 215 1.42 20.39 -8.28
CA GLU A 215 0.59 21.10 -7.28
C GLU A 215 0.87 20.64 -5.84
N LYS A 216 1.27 19.37 -5.65
CA LYS A 216 1.62 18.82 -4.35
C LYS A 216 2.98 19.31 -3.82
N ASN A 217 3.80 20.05 -4.61
CA ASN A 217 5.17 20.46 -4.28
C ASN A 217 6.04 19.29 -3.77
N ALA A 218 5.70 18.04 -4.15
CA ALA A 218 6.57 16.91 -3.90
C ALA A 218 7.82 17.14 -4.74
N ALA A 219 9.01 17.10 -4.12
CA ALA A 219 10.26 17.23 -4.86
C ALA A 219 10.21 16.27 -6.08
N PRO A 220 10.47 16.76 -7.30
CA PRO A 220 10.34 15.97 -8.51
C PRO A 220 11.55 15.04 -8.61
N VAL A 221 11.58 14.02 -7.76
CA VAL A 221 12.55 12.94 -7.89
C VAL A 221 12.01 12.01 -8.97
N GLY A 222 12.15 12.38 -10.25
CA GLY A 222 12.13 11.46 -11.41
C GLY A 222 11.04 10.37 -11.48
N LYS A 223 9.87 10.52 -10.83
CA LYS A 223 8.88 9.44 -10.79
C LYS A 223 8.11 9.40 -12.10
N THR A 224 8.36 8.37 -12.89
CA THR A 224 7.44 7.94 -13.94
C THR A 224 6.04 7.75 -13.33
N ALA A 225 4.99 8.05 -14.09
CA ALA A 225 3.63 7.83 -13.60
C ALA A 225 3.45 6.34 -13.26
N PRO A 226 2.89 5.95 -12.09
CA PRO A 226 2.71 4.54 -11.78
C PRO A 226 1.64 3.91 -12.68
N ALA A 227 1.58 2.58 -12.75
CA ALA A 227 0.53 1.87 -13.49
C ALA A 227 -0.83 1.98 -12.77
N ALA A 228 -0.81 1.97 -11.44
CA ALA A 228 -1.95 2.31 -10.60
C ALA A 228 -1.47 2.85 -9.25
N TYR A 229 -2.38 3.46 -8.50
CA TYR A 229 -2.20 3.79 -7.09
C TYR A 229 -3.56 3.87 -6.39
N ALA A 230 -3.56 3.73 -5.07
CA ALA A 230 -4.73 3.97 -4.23
C ALA A 230 -4.61 5.30 -3.45
N GLU A 231 -5.70 6.07 -3.41
CA GLU A 231 -5.83 7.24 -2.53
C GLU A 231 -7.25 7.26 -1.91
N GLY A 232 -7.31 7.26 -0.58
CA GLY A 232 -8.57 7.11 0.15
C GLY A 232 -9.25 5.77 -0.16
N CYS A 233 -10.52 5.81 -0.57
CA CYS A 233 -11.29 4.63 -0.98
C CYS A 233 -11.37 4.47 -2.50
N THR A 234 -10.40 5.01 -3.26
CA THR A 234 -10.40 4.96 -4.73
C THR A 234 -9.11 4.40 -5.27
N VAL A 235 -9.23 3.46 -6.22
CA VAL A 235 -8.14 2.97 -7.06
C VAL A 235 -8.07 3.82 -8.32
N PHE A 236 -6.87 4.28 -8.65
CA PHE A 236 -6.57 5.08 -9.84
C PHE A 236 -5.69 4.27 -10.78
N ILE A 237 -6.11 4.11 -12.03
CA ILE A 237 -5.39 3.34 -13.04
C ILE A 237 -4.90 4.25 -14.17
N ASN A 238 -3.64 4.06 -14.56
CA ASN A 238 -3.04 4.79 -15.66
C ASN A 238 -3.50 4.19 -16.99
N LYS A 239 -4.24 4.98 -17.77
CA LYS A 239 -4.86 4.53 -19.03
C LYS A 239 -3.81 4.13 -20.07
N GLU A 240 -2.70 4.87 -20.17
CA GLU A 240 -1.66 4.60 -21.16
C GLU A 240 -0.87 3.34 -20.80
N LYS A 241 -0.56 3.14 -19.51
CA LYS A 241 0.22 1.98 -19.06
C LYS A 241 -0.56 0.67 -19.14
N ILE A 242 -1.83 0.64 -18.76
CA ILE A 242 -2.62 -0.60 -18.85
C ILE A 242 -2.84 -1.06 -20.29
N ALA A 243 -2.95 -0.12 -21.24
CA ALA A 243 -3.10 -0.45 -22.65
C ALA A 243 -1.85 -1.12 -23.21
N ALA A 244 -0.67 -0.86 -22.62
CA ALA A 244 0.60 -1.45 -23.04
C ALA A 244 0.93 -2.80 -22.35
N CYS A 245 0.31 -3.10 -21.21
CA CYS A 245 0.61 -4.33 -20.47
C CYS A 245 -0.17 -5.54 -20.96
N ASN A 246 0.32 -6.74 -20.61
CA ASN A 246 -0.33 -8.00 -20.97
C ASN A 246 -1.77 -8.06 -20.47
N ASN A 247 -2.60 -8.86 -21.13
CA ASN A 247 -4.03 -8.90 -20.86
C ASN A 247 -4.35 -9.30 -19.40
N LEU A 248 -3.57 -10.16 -18.76
CA LEU A 248 -3.81 -10.59 -17.38
C LEU A 248 -3.35 -9.57 -16.32
N PHE A 249 -2.60 -8.56 -16.71
CA PHE A 249 -2.08 -7.55 -15.82
C PHE A 249 -3.19 -6.73 -15.18
N VAL A 250 -4.25 -6.40 -15.94
CA VAL A 250 -5.31 -5.50 -15.46
C VAL A 250 -6.13 -6.10 -14.32
N PRO A 251 -6.64 -7.34 -14.40
CA PRO A 251 -7.30 -7.99 -13.26
C PRO A 251 -6.42 -8.07 -12.01
N ALA A 252 -5.14 -8.44 -12.18
CA ALA A 252 -4.19 -8.53 -11.07
C ALA A 252 -3.91 -7.16 -10.44
N LEU A 253 -3.68 -6.12 -11.25
CA LEU A 253 -3.44 -4.76 -10.78
C LEU A 253 -4.64 -4.18 -10.02
N ILE A 254 -5.85 -4.39 -10.54
CA ILE A 254 -7.09 -3.97 -9.85
C ILE A 254 -7.20 -4.68 -8.51
N PHE A 255 -7.00 -6.01 -8.49
CA PHE A 255 -7.04 -6.79 -7.27
C PHE A 255 -6.03 -6.29 -6.24
N HIS A 256 -4.77 -6.08 -6.65
CA HIS A 256 -3.68 -5.62 -5.78
C HIS A 256 -4.01 -4.30 -5.08
N GLU A 257 -4.39 -3.27 -5.85
CA GLU A 257 -4.68 -1.95 -5.30
C GLU A 257 -6.00 -1.94 -4.50
N ALA A 258 -7.01 -2.70 -4.93
CA ALA A 258 -8.26 -2.82 -4.18
C ALA A 258 -8.06 -3.56 -2.85
N LEU A 259 -7.22 -4.59 -2.83
CA LEU A 259 -6.83 -5.32 -1.63
C LEU A 259 -6.10 -4.42 -0.64
N ARG A 260 -5.18 -3.59 -1.14
CA ARG A 260 -4.50 -2.58 -0.31
C ARG A 260 -5.51 -1.64 0.37
N VAL A 261 -6.51 -1.14 -0.38
CA VAL A 261 -7.57 -0.29 0.17
C VAL A 261 -8.45 -1.05 1.17
N ALA A 262 -8.84 -2.29 0.86
CA ALA A 262 -9.66 -3.12 1.75
C ALA A 262 -8.97 -3.36 3.09
N ARG A 263 -7.69 -3.76 3.06
CA ARG A 263 -6.85 -3.93 4.26
C ARG A 263 -6.75 -2.63 5.08
N GLN A 264 -6.67 -1.48 4.43
CA GLN A 264 -6.67 -0.20 5.16
C GLN A 264 -8.03 0.11 5.84
N GLN A 265 -9.13 -0.44 5.33
CA GLN A 265 -10.48 -0.26 5.90
C GLN A 265 -10.84 -1.29 6.99
N GLU A 266 -10.12 -2.41 7.06
CA GLU A 266 -10.40 -3.50 8.01
C GLU A 266 -9.80 -3.29 9.40
N ASP A 267 -10.48 -3.77 10.44
CA ASP A 267 -9.93 -3.76 11.80
C ASP A 267 -9.00 -4.96 12.03
N TRP A 268 -7.70 -4.67 12.10
CA TRP A 268 -6.65 -5.64 12.37
C TRP A 268 -6.26 -5.72 13.85
N SER A 269 -7.11 -5.26 14.77
CA SER A 269 -6.84 -5.31 16.21
C SER A 269 -6.51 -6.72 16.72
N HIS A 270 -7.06 -7.77 16.10
CA HIS A 270 -6.75 -9.18 16.41
C HIS A 270 -5.33 -9.59 15.96
N PHE A 271 -4.74 -8.85 15.01
CA PHE A 271 -3.39 -9.02 14.49
C PHE A 271 -2.57 -7.71 14.62
N PRO A 272 -2.23 -7.27 15.84
CA PRO A 272 -1.67 -5.93 16.08
C PRO A 272 -0.31 -5.70 15.41
N LEU A 273 0.45 -6.77 15.14
CA LEU A 273 1.69 -6.71 14.38
C LEU A 273 1.47 -6.48 12.89
N ILE A 274 0.35 -6.96 12.34
CA ILE A 274 -0.05 -6.74 10.95
C ILE A 274 -0.53 -5.31 10.76
N ASP A 275 -1.33 -4.77 11.68
CA ASP A 275 -1.78 -3.38 11.65
C ASP A 275 -0.60 -2.39 11.52
N LYS A 276 0.49 -2.66 12.25
CA LYS A 276 1.73 -1.87 12.15
C LYS A 276 2.36 -1.89 10.76
N LEU A 277 2.30 -3.01 10.04
CA LEU A 277 2.91 -3.15 8.71
C LEU A 277 2.16 -2.35 7.63
N PHE A 278 0.92 -1.95 7.89
CA PHE A 278 0.14 -1.06 7.03
C PHE A 278 0.45 0.42 7.23
N GLU A 279 1.26 0.79 8.23
CA GLU A 279 1.58 2.20 8.48
C GLU A 279 2.35 2.81 7.29
N ASN A 280 1.96 4.03 6.89
CA ASN A 280 2.50 4.72 5.71
C ASN A 280 4.03 4.83 5.66
N LYS A 281 4.71 4.82 6.81
CA LYS A 281 6.17 4.86 6.84
C LYS A 281 6.83 3.67 6.13
N PHE A 282 6.16 2.52 6.07
CA PHE A 282 6.63 1.36 5.31
C PHE A 282 6.48 1.53 3.80
N ALA A 283 5.57 2.40 3.34
CA ALA A 283 5.48 2.74 1.92
C ALA A 283 6.70 3.54 1.42
N TYR A 284 7.47 4.21 2.31
CA TYR A 284 8.72 4.87 1.93
C TYR A 284 9.82 3.88 1.50
N LEU A 285 9.73 2.60 1.89
CA LEU A 285 10.61 1.56 1.37
C LEU A 285 10.53 1.44 -0.16
N ALA A 286 9.37 1.75 -0.75
CA ALA A 286 9.17 1.75 -2.20
C ALA A 286 9.92 2.85 -2.94
N LEU A 287 10.31 3.94 -2.27
CA LEU A 287 10.86 5.11 -2.95
C LEU A 287 12.35 5.00 -3.25
N GLU A 288 13.09 4.22 -2.46
CA GLU A 288 14.55 4.09 -2.59
C GLU A 288 14.99 2.66 -2.95
N GLY A 289 14.07 1.69 -2.99
CA GLY A 289 14.39 0.34 -3.44
C GLY A 289 13.16 -0.55 -3.62
N ASN A 290 12.80 -0.84 -4.87
CA ASN A 290 11.71 -1.76 -5.22
C ASN A 290 11.85 -3.13 -4.52
N ASP A 291 13.08 -3.59 -4.33
CA ASP A 291 13.39 -4.82 -3.60
C ASP A 291 12.89 -4.78 -2.15
N LEU A 292 13.05 -3.66 -1.44
CA LEU A 292 12.64 -3.54 -0.04
C LEU A 292 11.12 -3.49 0.10
N TYR A 293 10.44 -2.82 -0.82
CA TYR A 293 8.98 -2.82 -0.86
C TYR A 293 8.42 -4.22 -1.14
N GLY A 294 8.97 -4.92 -2.14
CA GLY A 294 8.60 -6.31 -2.44
C GLY A 294 8.94 -7.30 -1.31
N MET A 295 9.84 -6.94 -0.41
CA MET A 295 10.17 -7.72 0.79
C MET A 295 9.27 -7.43 2.00
N ASN A 296 8.42 -6.39 1.95
CA ASN A 296 7.39 -6.22 2.98
C ASN A 296 6.49 -7.48 2.94
N PRO A 297 6.34 -8.22 4.04
CA PRO A 297 5.62 -9.50 4.03
C PRO A 297 4.15 -9.36 3.59
N VAL A 298 3.52 -8.21 3.85
CA VAL A 298 2.14 -7.92 3.43
C VAL A 298 2.05 -7.71 1.91
N GLU A 299 3.02 -7.01 1.33
CA GLU A 299 3.13 -6.77 -0.11
C GLU A 299 3.53 -8.05 -0.84
N HIS A 300 4.51 -8.78 -0.30
CA HIS A 300 4.90 -10.10 -0.80
C HIS A 300 3.70 -11.06 -0.84
N HIS A 301 2.87 -11.05 0.20
CA HIS A 301 1.64 -11.83 0.21
C HIS A 301 0.61 -11.34 -0.81
N ALA A 302 0.47 -10.03 -1.03
CA ALA A 302 -0.39 -9.47 -2.09
C ALA A 302 0.05 -9.96 -3.47
N TYR A 303 1.35 -9.91 -3.78
CA TYR A 303 1.89 -10.41 -5.05
C TYR A 303 1.60 -11.90 -5.28
N ARG A 304 1.68 -12.73 -4.23
CA ARG A 304 1.29 -14.15 -4.34
C ARG A 304 -0.20 -14.34 -4.66
N MET A 305 -1.06 -13.41 -4.24
CA MET A 305 -2.47 -13.45 -4.59
C MET A 305 -2.72 -12.92 -6.00
N ASP A 306 -1.95 -11.95 -6.47
CA ASP A 306 -1.96 -11.53 -7.88
C ASP A 306 -1.64 -12.71 -8.80
N GLU A 307 -0.63 -13.51 -8.44
CA GLU A 307 -0.28 -14.75 -9.14
C GLU A 307 -1.43 -15.77 -9.10
N ALA A 308 -2.13 -15.90 -7.97
CA ALA A 308 -3.29 -16.79 -7.87
C ALA A 308 -4.45 -16.34 -8.78
N VAL A 309 -4.70 -15.03 -8.88
CA VAL A 309 -5.69 -14.46 -9.79
C VAL A 309 -5.30 -14.71 -11.24
N ALA A 310 -4.06 -14.39 -11.62
CA ALA A 310 -3.56 -14.60 -12.98
C ALA A 310 -3.57 -16.09 -13.37
N GLY A 311 -3.11 -16.97 -12.47
CA GLY A 311 -3.13 -18.42 -12.65
C GLY A 311 -4.56 -18.98 -12.79
N PHE A 312 -5.51 -18.45 -12.03
CA PHE A 312 -6.92 -18.82 -12.18
C PHE A 312 -7.47 -18.45 -13.58
N LEU A 313 -7.17 -17.25 -14.06
CA LEU A 313 -7.58 -16.79 -15.39
C LEU A 313 -6.96 -17.65 -16.51
N LEU A 314 -5.69 -18.02 -16.38
CA LEU A 314 -4.99 -18.90 -17.31
C LEU A 314 -5.51 -20.33 -17.28
N ASP A 315 -5.46 -20.96 -16.11
CA ASP A 315 -5.60 -22.42 -16.01
C ASP A 315 -7.07 -22.85 -15.91
N LYS A 316 -7.90 -22.06 -15.22
CA LYS A 316 -9.31 -22.40 -14.98
C LYS A 316 -10.23 -21.77 -16.00
N MET A 317 -10.01 -20.49 -16.33
CA MET A 317 -10.81 -19.81 -17.37
C MET A 317 -10.28 -20.02 -18.79
N GLN A 318 -9.07 -20.60 -18.93
CA GLN A 318 -8.45 -20.89 -20.22
C GLN A 318 -8.37 -19.64 -21.11
N ILE A 319 -8.08 -18.48 -20.50
CA ILE A 319 -7.87 -17.23 -21.23
C ILE A 319 -6.51 -17.32 -21.91
N LYS A 320 -6.48 -17.07 -23.22
CA LYS A 320 -5.23 -17.02 -23.98
C LYS A 320 -4.36 -15.88 -23.46
N PHE A 321 -3.15 -16.20 -23.02
CA PHE A 321 -2.15 -15.19 -22.67
C PHE A 321 -1.67 -14.45 -23.91
N ILE A 322 -1.60 -13.13 -23.82
CA ILE A 322 -1.06 -12.28 -24.88
C ILE A 322 0.06 -11.44 -24.27
N GLU A 323 1.29 -11.81 -24.62
CA GLU A 323 2.48 -11.08 -24.20
C GLU A 323 2.55 -9.74 -24.94
N ASN A 324 2.90 -8.69 -24.19
CA ASN A 324 3.27 -7.40 -24.74
C ASN A 324 4.33 -6.77 -23.83
N ASP A 325 5.14 -5.88 -24.39
CA ASP A 325 6.18 -5.15 -23.66
C ASP A 325 5.53 -4.17 -22.68
N CYS A 326 5.13 -4.68 -21.51
CA CYS A 326 4.72 -3.84 -20.40
C CYS A 326 5.96 -2.96 -20.08
N PRO A 327 5.88 -1.62 -20.26
CA PRO A 327 7.02 -0.76 -19.99
C PRO A 327 7.46 -1.02 -18.55
N PRO A 328 8.78 -1.07 -18.26
CA PRO A 328 9.28 -1.47 -16.96
C PRO A 328 8.50 -0.72 -15.89
N ALA A 329 7.66 -1.46 -15.17
CA ALA A 329 6.97 -0.92 -14.04
C ALA A 329 8.06 -0.67 -13.01
N ASP A 330 8.42 0.59 -12.80
CA ASP A 330 9.12 1.01 -11.60
C ASP A 330 8.34 0.63 -10.31
N ALA A 331 7.17 -0.02 -10.44
CA ALA A 331 6.32 -0.53 -9.36
C ALA A 331 6.30 -2.06 -9.21
N PHE A 332 6.90 -2.87 -10.11
CA PHE A 332 6.98 -4.33 -9.91
C PHE A 332 8.40 -4.74 -9.49
N PRO A 333 8.58 -5.44 -8.37
CA PRO A 333 9.83 -6.14 -8.12
C PRO A 333 10.03 -7.15 -9.25
N ARG A 334 11.06 -6.93 -10.08
CA ARG A 334 11.64 -8.01 -10.88
C ARG A 334 12.26 -8.98 -9.88
N PHE A 335 11.51 -9.98 -9.43
CA PHE A 335 12.12 -11.07 -8.69
C PHE A 335 13.15 -11.73 -9.62
N ALA A 336 14.41 -11.73 -9.19
CA ALA A 336 15.50 -12.38 -9.88
C ALA A 336 15.17 -13.88 -10.04
N GLY A 337 14.72 -14.24 -11.24
CA GLY A 337 14.41 -15.63 -11.60
C GLY A 337 13.31 -15.72 -12.66
N LYS A 338 13.68 -15.46 -13.93
CA LYS A 338 12.85 -15.58 -15.14
C LYS A 338 11.67 -14.60 -15.24
N ASN A 339 11.43 -14.09 -16.45
CA ASN A 339 10.23 -13.32 -16.74
C ASN A 339 9.00 -14.14 -16.30
N ILE A 340 8.14 -13.56 -15.45
CA ILE A 340 6.94 -14.21 -14.90
C ILE A 340 5.94 -14.62 -16.00
N PHE A 341 6.15 -14.15 -17.24
CA PHE A 341 5.36 -14.49 -18.42
C PHE A 341 6.13 -15.24 -19.52
N SER A 342 7.42 -15.55 -19.33
CA SER A 342 8.12 -16.43 -20.29
C SER A 342 7.69 -17.87 -20.07
N ARG A 343 7.03 -18.45 -21.09
CA ARG A 343 6.71 -19.88 -21.21
C ARG A 343 7.85 -20.73 -20.66
N SER A 344 7.53 -21.63 -19.73
CA SER A 344 8.45 -22.66 -19.24
C SER A 344 9.05 -23.43 -20.42
N GLU A 345 10.35 -23.28 -20.66
CA GLU A 345 11.09 -24.33 -21.34
C GLU A 345 11.02 -25.59 -20.48
N LYS A 346 10.60 -26.67 -21.14
CA LYS A 346 10.44 -28.02 -20.64
C LYS A 346 11.50 -28.38 -19.60
N THR A 347 11.05 -28.85 -18.44
CA THR A 347 11.84 -29.76 -17.60
C THR A 347 12.22 -30.97 -18.45
N ALA A 348 13.44 -30.95 -18.96
CA ALA A 348 14.11 -32.14 -19.47
C ALA A 348 14.78 -32.84 -18.29
N ASP A 349 14.40 -34.10 -18.12
CA ASP A 349 15.09 -35.21 -17.47
C ASP A 349 16.36 -34.89 -16.69
N ILE A 350 16.30 -35.04 -15.36
CA ILE A 350 17.43 -35.57 -14.58
C ILE A 350 16.87 -36.63 -13.63
N ASP A 351 16.50 -37.76 -14.22
CA ASP A 351 16.73 -39.07 -13.61
C ASP A 351 17.90 -39.70 -14.39
N LYS A 352 18.84 -40.29 -13.64
CA LYS A 352 20.11 -40.97 -14.04
C LYS A 352 21.38 -40.10 -14.02
N GLN A 353 22.11 -40.14 -12.91
CA GLN A 353 23.25 -41.05 -12.72
C GLN A 353 23.72 -41.04 -11.26
#